data_AF-A0A519CLF7-F1
#
_entry.id   AF-A0A519CLF7-F1
#
_cell.length_a   1.000
_cell.length_b   1.000
_cell.length_c   1.000
_cell.angle_alpha   90.00
_cell.angle_beta   90.00
_cell.angle_gamma   90.00
#
_symmetry.space_group_name_H-M   'P 1'
#
loop_
_entity.id
_entity.type
_entity.pdbx_description
1 polymer ?
#
loop_
_entity_poly.entity_id
_entity_poly.type
_entity_poly.pdbx_seq_one_letter_code
_entity_poly.pdbx_strand_id
1 'polypeptide(L)'
;MINIIYLKKRIMMKMLIVGGSGMIGTKIYDHFCKKNNVEMTYLTHKIPFGKSHQLDILQKENTIDLIQKINPDVVIHNTALVNVDLCETDKRRL
;
A
#
# COMPACT_ATOMS: atom_id res chain seq x y z
N MET A 1 -21.35 -1.56 40.86
CA MET A 1 -20.34 -0.69 40.23
C MET A 1 -19.73 -1.48 39.07
N ILE A 2 -20.28 -1.45 37.85
CA ILE A 2 -20.03 -0.43 36.79
C ILE A 2 -18.52 -0.25 36.59
N ASN A 3 -17.86 -0.54 35.46
CA ASN A 3 -18.24 -1.07 34.15
C ASN A 3 -16.92 -1.51 33.46
N ILE A 4 -16.99 -2.62 32.70
CA ILE A 4 -16.34 -2.80 31.38
C ILE A 4 -14.82 -2.53 31.36
N ILE A 5 -13.98 -3.56 31.49
CA ILE A 5 -13.35 -4.20 30.34
C ILE A 5 -13.11 -3.18 29.20
N TYR A 6 -12.04 -2.39 29.27
CA TYR A 6 -11.49 -1.72 28.09
C TYR A 6 -10.94 -2.80 27.14
N LEU A 7 -11.83 -3.58 26.52
CA LEU A 7 -11.59 -4.24 25.26
C LEU A 7 -11.30 -3.11 24.30
N LYS A 8 -10.01 -2.83 24.09
CA LYS A 8 -9.51 -1.99 23.01
C LYS A 8 -9.92 -2.69 21.71
N LYS A 9 -11.16 -2.50 21.29
CA LYS A 9 -11.74 -3.04 20.06
C LYS A 9 -10.87 -2.51 18.93
N ARG A 10 -9.95 -3.35 18.44
CA ARG A 10 -9.15 -3.00 17.27
C ARG A 10 -10.12 -2.94 16.09
N ILE A 11 -10.35 -1.74 15.58
CA ILE A 11 -11.12 -1.53 14.36
C ILE A 11 -10.28 -2.13 13.24
N MET A 12 -10.84 -3.10 12.52
CA MET A 12 -10.24 -3.66 11.32
C MET A 12 -10.25 -2.57 10.26
N MET A 13 -9.07 -2.10 9.85
CA MET A 13 -8.95 -1.05 8.84
C MET A 13 -8.85 -1.63 7.44
N LYS A 14 -9.37 -0.90 6.45
CA LYS A 14 -9.09 -1.12 5.04
C LYS A 14 -7.87 -0.30 4.64
N MET A 15 -6.84 -0.96 4.14
CA MET A 15 -5.57 -0.33 3.83
C MET A 15 -5.17 -0.57 2.39
N LEU A 16 -4.61 0.46 1.77
CA LEU A 16 -4.00 0.39 0.45
C LEU A 16 -2.49 0.65 0.56
N ILE A 17 -1.67 -0.33 0.19
CA ILE A 17 -0.22 -0.18 0.10
C ILE A 17 0.15 0.11 -1.35
N VAL A 18 0.59 1.34 -1.64
CA VAL A 18 1.11 1.74 -2.93
C VAL A 18 2.61 1.40 -2.98
N GLY A 19 3.02 0.54 -3.94
CA GLY A 19 4.37 -0.03 -3.99
C GLY A 19 4.50 -1.39 -3.27
N GLY A 20 3.39 -2.13 -3.13
CA GLY A 20 3.31 -3.39 -2.39
C GLY A 20 4.25 -4.51 -2.87
N SER A 21 4.60 -4.54 -4.16
CA SER A 21 5.57 -5.52 -4.71
C SER A 21 7.02 -5.26 -4.28
N GLY A 22 7.32 -4.10 -3.69
CA GLY A 22 8.63 -3.77 -3.17
C GLY A 22 8.94 -4.47 -1.84
N MET A 23 10.23 -4.47 -1.45
CA MET A 23 10.70 -5.10 -0.21
C MET A 23 9.96 -4.55 1.02
N ILE A 24 9.84 -3.23 1.14
CA ILE A 24 9.14 -2.56 2.24
C ILE A 24 7.64 -2.89 2.19
N GLY A 25 7.02 -2.76 1.02
CA GLY A 25 5.60 -3.06 0.82
C GLY A 25 5.21 -4.48 1.25
N THR A 26 6.02 -5.47 0.89
CA THR A 26 5.80 -6.87 1.28
C THR A 26 5.88 -7.06 2.80
N LYS A 27 6.85 -6.43 3.48
CA LYS A 27 6.97 -6.52 4.94
C LYS A 27 5.84 -5.82 5.69
N ILE A 28 5.36 -4.70 5.16
CA ILE A 28 4.17 -4.02 5.69
C ILE A 28 2.95 -4.94 5.53
N TYR A 29 2.76 -5.56 4.37
CA TYR A 29 1.69 -6.53 4.16
C TYR A 29 1.77 -7.68 5.17
N ASP A 30 2.92 -8.33 5.32
CA ASP A 30 3.12 -9.45 6.26
C ASP A 30 2.74 -9.07 7.70
N HIS A 31 3.04 -7.84 8.12
CA HIS A 31 2.75 -7.36 9.46
C HIS A 31 1.25 -7.10 9.69
N PHE A 32 0.56 -6.58 8.68
CA PHE A 32 -0.79 -6.04 8.84
C PHE A 32 -1.92 -6.93 8.28
N CYS A 33 -1.64 -7.82 7.33
CA CYS A 33 -2.66 -8.60 6.60
C CYS A 33 -3.51 -9.51 7.50
N LYS A 34 -2.97 -10.01 8.62
CA LYS A 34 -3.70 -10.88 9.55
C LYS A 34 -4.79 -10.15 10.35
N LYS A 35 -4.73 -8.81 10.41
CA LYS A 35 -5.59 -8.00 11.31
C LYS A 35 -6.41 -6.94 10.58
N ASN A 36 -6.16 -6.75 9.29
CA ASN A 36 -6.73 -5.68 8.48
C ASN A 36 -7.03 -6.17 7.07
N ASN A 37 -7.92 -5.48 6.37
CA ASN A 37 -8.17 -5.72 4.95
C ASN A 37 -7.13 -4.95 4.13
N VAL A 38 -6.11 -5.64 3.63
CA VAL A 38 -4.98 -5.01 2.94
C VAL A 38 -5.04 -5.31 1.44
N GLU A 39 -5.10 -4.26 0.64
CA GLU A 39 -4.91 -4.30 -0.81
C GLU A 39 -3.57 -3.63 -1.16
N MET A 40 -2.95 -4.05 -2.27
CA MET A 40 -1.61 -3.60 -2.67
C MET A 40 -1.58 -3.13 -4.12
N THR A 41 -0.58 -2.32 -4.48
CA THR A 41 -0.30 -2.01 -5.89
C THR A 41 1.08 -2.46 -6.33
N TYR A 42 1.22 -2.69 -7.64
CA TYR A 42 2.50 -2.98 -8.29
C TYR A 42 2.56 -2.29 -9.66
N LEU A 43 3.78 -2.04 -10.17
CA LEU A 43 3.96 -1.48 -11.51
C LEU A 43 4.15 -2.58 -12.56
N THR A 44 5.22 -3.37 -12.41
CA THR A 44 5.62 -4.41 -13.38
C THR A 44 5.49 -5.83 -12.82
N HIS A 45 5.81 -6.03 -11.54
CA HIS A 45 5.88 -7.35 -10.93
C HIS A 45 4.61 -7.64 -10.12
N LYS A 46 3.72 -8.47 -10.68
CA LYS A 46 2.50 -8.89 -10.01
C LYS A 46 2.82 -9.63 -8.72
N ILE A 47 2.07 -9.30 -7.67
CA ILE A 47 2.22 -9.92 -6.34
C ILE A 47 1.46 -11.25 -6.34
N PRO A 48 2.09 -12.39 -5.98
CA PRO A 48 1.47 -13.72 -6.05
C PRO A 48 0.52 -14.03 -4.89
N PHE A 49 0.31 -13.09 -3.97
CA PHE A 49 -0.54 -13.22 -2.79
C PHE A 49 -1.33 -11.93 -2.53
N GLY A 50 -2.41 -12.07 -1.76
CA GLY A 50 -3.29 -10.95 -1.42
C GLY A 50 -3.99 -10.34 -2.63
N LYS A 51 -4.79 -9.30 -2.38
CA LYS A 51 -5.45 -8.54 -3.45
C LYS A 51 -4.49 -7.46 -3.93
N SER A 52 -4.18 -7.47 -5.22
CA SER A 52 -3.23 -6.52 -5.82
C SER A 52 -3.73 -5.91 -7.12
N HIS A 53 -3.30 -4.68 -7.40
CA HIS A 53 -3.71 -3.89 -8.56
C HIS A 53 -2.47 -3.38 -9.30
N GLN A 54 -2.48 -3.47 -10.61
CA GLN A 54 -1.46 -2.78 -11.39
C GLN A 54 -1.73 -1.27 -11.36
N LEU A 55 -0.74 -0.47 -11.00
CA LEU A 55 -0.84 0.98 -10.94
C LEU A 55 0.49 1.63 -11.28
N ASP A 56 0.45 2.53 -12.27
CA ASP A 56 1.46 3.57 -12.44
C ASP A 56 0.97 4.83 -11.73
N ILE A 57 1.68 5.24 -10.68
CA ILE A 57 1.33 6.39 -9.84
C ILE A 57 1.49 7.73 -10.58
N LEU A 58 2.23 7.75 -11.70
CA LEU A 58 2.36 8.93 -12.55
C LEU A 58 1.07 9.19 -13.34
N GLN A 59 0.22 8.16 -13.51
CA GLN A 59 -1.11 8.30 -14.09
C GLN A 59 -2.09 8.73 -12.99
N LYS A 60 -2.24 10.05 -12.84
CA LYS A 60 -3.00 10.69 -11.76
C LYS A 60 -4.45 10.19 -11.71
N GLU A 61 -5.13 10.15 -12.83
CA GLU A 61 -6.54 9.77 -12.95
C GLU A 61 -6.73 8.32 -12.49
N ASN A 62 -5.90 7.40 -13.00
CA ASN A 62 -5.93 5.99 -12.59
C ASN A 62 -5.68 5.82 -11.09
N THR A 63 -4.79 6.63 -10.52
CA THR A 63 -4.49 6.62 -9.09
C THR A 63 -5.69 7.07 -8.26
N ILE A 64 -6.34 8.18 -8.67
CA ILE A 64 -7.54 8.70 -8.02
C ILE A 64 -8.67 7.67 -8.11
N ASP A 65 -8.92 7.12 -9.29
CA ASP A 65 -9.99 6.14 -9.54
C ASP A 65 -9.78 4.89 -8.69
N LEU A 66 -8.55 4.40 -8.59
CA LEU A 66 -8.23 3.24 -7.76
C LEU A 66 -8.46 3.53 -6.27
N ILE A 67 -7.99 4.67 -5.77
CA ILE A 67 -8.16 5.06 -4.37
C ILE A 67 -9.65 5.21 -4.04
N GLN A 68 -10.43 5.86 -4.90
CA GLN A 68 -11.88 6.01 -4.73
C GLN A 68 -12.61 4.67 -4.77
N LYS A 69 -12.25 3.79 -5.72
CA LYS A 69 -12.82 2.45 -5.85
C LYS A 69 -12.54 1.58 -4.62
N ILE A 70 -11.31 1.64 -4.11
CA ILE A 70 -10.92 0.88 -2.91
C ILE A 70 -11.52 1.52 -1.66
N ASN A 71 -11.65 2.85 -1.62
CA ASN A 71 -12.09 3.62 -0.45
C ASN A 71 -11.40 3.16 0.85
N PRO A 72 -10.05 3.20 0.92
CA PRO A 72 -9.30 2.74 2.08
C PRO A 72 -9.38 3.77 3.23
N ASP A 73 -9.31 3.28 4.48
CA ASP A 73 -9.16 4.13 5.66
C ASP A 73 -7.74 4.71 5.75
N VAL A 74 -6.75 3.96 5.27
CA VAL A 74 -5.33 4.33 5.29
C VAL A 74 -4.67 4.00 3.96
N VAL A 75 -3.92 4.96 3.42
CA VAL A 75 -3.02 4.74 2.28
C VAL A 75 -1.58 4.79 2.78
N ILE A 76 -0.80 3.76 2.48
CA ILE A 76 0.64 3.70 2.74
C ILE A 76 1.36 3.79 1.40
N HIS A 77 2.08 4.88 1.17
CA HIS A 77 2.85 5.07 -0.06
C HIS A 77 4.34 4.86 0.20
N ASN A 78 4.93 3.82 -0.42
CA ASN A 78 6.34 3.49 -0.26
C ASN A 78 7.05 3.22 -1.60
N THR A 79 6.46 3.63 -2.72
CA THR A 79 7.08 3.51 -4.03
C THR A 79 8.21 4.53 -4.16
N ALA A 80 9.42 4.07 -4.45
CA ALA A 80 10.55 4.91 -4.81
C ALA A 80 11.55 4.11 -5.66
N LEU A 81 12.35 4.81 -6.47
CA LEU A 81 13.55 4.22 -7.06
C LEU A 81 14.62 4.11 -5.97
N VAL A 82 15.18 2.91 -5.82
CA VAL A 82 16.21 2.63 -4.79
C VAL A 82 17.64 2.65 -5.36
N ASN A 83 17.79 2.73 -6.68
CA ASN A 83 19.08 2.80 -7.33
C ASN A 83 19.57 4.26 -7.34
N VAL A 84 20.48 4.59 -6.42
CA VAL A 84 21.03 5.94 -6.25
C VAL A 84 21.78 6.40 -7.50
N ASP A 85 22.62 5.56 -8.09
CA ASP A 85 23.38 5.90 -9.30
C ASP A 85 22.45 6.28 -10.47
N LEU A 86 21.34 5.56 -10.61
CA LEU A 86 20.31 5.88 -11.59
C LEU A 86 19.63 7.23 -11.28
N CYS A 87 19.33 7.50 -10.01
CA CYS A 87 18.71 8.76 -9.60
C CYS A 87 19.63 9.98 -9.86
N GLU A 88 20.96 9.81 -9.75
CA GLU A 88 21.92 10.88 -10.04
C GLU A 88 22.07 11.15 -11.54
N THR A 89 22.01 10.10 -12.35
CA THR A 89 22.29 10.16 -13.80
C THR A 89 21.05 10.43 -14.66
N ASP A 90 19.85 10.05 -14.21
CA ASP A 90 18.59 10.19 -14.95
C ASP A 90 17.53 10.96 -14.15
N LYS A 91 17.64 12.29 -14.17
CA LYS A 91 16.74 13.22 -13.45
C LYS A 91 15.32 13.31 -14.02
N ARG A 92 15.05 12.70 -15.18
CA ARG A 92 13.77 12.81 -15.89
C ARG A 92 12.84 11.61 -15.69
N ARG A 93 13.29 10.62 -14.91
CA ARG A 93 12.55 9.37 -14.65
C ARG A 93 11.71 9.41 -13.38
N LEU A 94 11.48 10.60 -12.83
CA LEU A 94 10.64 10.86 -11.66
C LEU A 94 9.26 11.35 -12.07
#